data_AF-A0A258JL09-F1
#
_entry.id   AF-A0A258JL09-F1
#
_cell.length_a   1.000
_cell.length_b   1.000
_cell.length_c   1.000
_cell.angle_alpha   90.00
_cell.angle_beta   90.00
_cell.angle_gamma   90.00
#
_symmetry.space_group_name_H-M   'P 1'
#
loop_
_entity.id
_entity.type
_entity.pdbx_description
1 polymer ?
#
loop_
_entity_poly.entity_id
_entity_poly.type
_entity_poly.pdbx_seq_one_letter_code
_entity_poly.pdbx_strand_id
1 'polypeptide(L)'
;METIIKQQQNLNFRAVTIFDMNTIVKLYQKQKETLDSALTNHFGLPLYVAELDSKIVGYSYAIPTNADNYNLNTHIDINFSNDQIDESLKRESELLFKNEWQNGSNKNLSVSITHLVNWLNNSNS
;
A
#
# COMPACT_ATOMS: atom_id res chain seq x y z
N MET A 1 -34.37 -27.09 2.81
CA MET A 1 -32.94 -27.26 2.50
C MET A 1 -32.46 -25.88 2.08
N GLU A 2 -31.91 -25.13 3.02
CA GLU A 2 -31.49 -23.74 2.80
C GLU A 2 -30.10 -23.76 2.18
N THR A 3 -30.01 -23.38 0.91
CA THR A 3 -28.74 -23.24 0.21
C THR A 3 -28.10 -21.94 0.68
N ILE A 4 -27.24 -22.03 1.71
CA ILE A 4 -26.39 -20.90 2.12
C ILE A 4 -25.36 -20.72 1.01
N ILE A 5 -25.65 -19.83 0.06
CA ILE A 5 -24.68 -19.33 -0.91
C ILE A 5 -23.67 -18.53 -0.08
N LYS A 6 -22.57 -19.16 0.35
CA LYS A 6 -21.39 -18.43 0.80
C LYS A 6 -20.94 -17.60 -0.40
N GLN A 7 -21.25 -16.31 -0.41
CA GLN A 7 -20.59 -15.38 -1.33
C GLN A 7 -19.09 -15.57 -1.10
N GLN A 8 -18.41 -16.18 -2.06
CA GLN A 8 -16.95 -16.16 -2.10
C GLN A 8 -16.59 -14.69 -2.22
N GLN A 9 -16.07 -14.11 -1.14
CA GLN A 9 -15.56 -12.75 -1.18
C GLN A 9 -14.45 -12.72 -2.23
N ASN A 10 -14.59 -11.83 -3.20
CA ASN A 10 -13.62 -11.75 -4.29
C ASN A 10 -12.44 -10.91 -3.81
N LEU A 11 -11.41 -11.60 -3.30
CA LEU A 11 -10.14 -11.01 -2.94
C LEU A 11 -9.24 -10.93 -4.19
N ASN A 12 -8.84 -9.72 -4.55
CA ASN A 12 -7.96 -9.45 -5.68
C ASN A 12 -6.73 -8.65 -5.21
N PHE A 13 -5.62 -8.81 -5.93
CA PHE A 13 -4.39 -8.06 -5.72
C PHE A 13 -3.99 -7.39 -7.02
N ARG A 14 -3.73 -6.09 -6.97
CA ARG A 14 -3.31 -5.33 -8.16
C ARG A 14 -2.36 -4.21 -7.81
N ALA A 15 -1.59 -3.79 -8.81
CA ALA A 15 -0.75 -2.61 -8.68
C ALA A 15 -1.58 -1.36 -8.35
N VAL A 16 -0.99 -0.49 -7.56
CA VAL A 16 -1.54 0.81 -7.19
C VAL A 16 -1.64 1.71 -8.40
N THR A 17 -2.74 2.45 -8.48
CA THR A 17 -2.98 3.52 -9.45
C THR A 17 -3.17 4.85 -8.72
N ILE A 18 -3.12 5.97 -9.45
CA ILE A 18 -3.33 7.29 -8.85
C ILE A 18 -4.73 7.47 -8.25
N PHE A 19 -5.74 6.76 -8.77
CA PHE A 19 -7.11 6.79 -8.23
C PHE A 19 -7.21 6.18 -6.83
N ASP A 20 -6.26 5.32 -6.45
CA ASP A 20 -6.26 4.64 -5.15
C ASP A 20 -5.71 5.50 -4.03
N MET A 21 -4.96 6.55 -4.37
CA MET A 21 -4.21 7.37 -3.41
C MET A 21 -5.09 7.92 -2.29
N ASN A 22 -6.29 8.43 -2.63
CA ASN A 22 -7.20 8.95 -1.62
C ASN A 22 -7.63 7.88 -0.60
N THR A 23 -7.87 6.66 -1.07
CA THR A 23 -8.24 5.53 -0.20
C THR A 23 -7.06 5.06 0.64
N ILE A 24 -5.86 4.97 0.05
CA ILE A 24 -4.63 4.58 0.75
C ILE A 24 -4.26 5.60 1.85
N VAL A 25 -4.37 6.90 1.56
CA VAL A 25 -4.15 7.97 2.55
C VAL A 25 -5.11 7.83 3.72
N LYS A 26 -6.41 7.59 3.46
CA LYS A 26 -7.41 7.38 4.51
C LYS A 26 -7.11 6.14 5.37
N LEU A 27 -6.67 5.04 4.75
CA LEU A 27 -6.26 3.83 5.48
C LEU A 27 -5.06 4.12 6.39
N TYR A 28 -4.03 4.78 5.86
CA TYR A 28 -2.85 5.18 6.63
C TYR A 28 -3.20 6.07 7.83
N GLN A 29 -4.01 7.11 7.61
CA GLN A 29 -4.43 8.05 8.67
C GLN A 29 -5.26 7.36 9.75
N LYS A 30 -6.13 6.42 9.37
CA LYS A 30 -6.93 5.63 10.32
C LYS A 30 -6.04 4.86 11.31
N GLN A 31 -4.86 4.40 10.89
CA GLN A 31 -3.91 3.69 11.76
C GLN A 31 -3.20 4.59 12.75
N LYS A 32 -2.87 5.82 12.35
CA LYS A 32 -2.07 6.73 13.15
C LYS A 32 -2.82 7.29 14.36
N GLU A 33 -4.11 6.98 14.52
CA GLU A 33 -5.03 7.52 15.54
C GLU A 33 -4.97 9.06 15.67
N THR A 34 -4.42 9.73 14.67
CA THR A 34 -4.15 11.17 14.65
C THR A 34 -4.60 11.70 13.30
N LEU A 35 -5.45 12.72 13.35
CA LEU A 35 -5.87 13.52 12.20
C LEU A 35 -4.79 14.54 11.83
N ASP A 36 -3.52 14.19 11.99
CA ASP A 36 -2.45 15.07 11.54
C ASP A 36 -2.55 15.12 10.01
N SER A 37 -2.82 16.31 9.46
CA SER A 37 -3.21 16.45 8.06
C SER A 37 -2.03 16.17 7.12
N ALA A 38 -0.81 16.35 7.61
CA ALA A 38 0.40 16.19 6.82
C ALA A 38 0.92 14.74 6.88
N LEU A 39 1.01 14.11 5.70
CA LEU A 39 1.75 12.89 5.52
C LEU A 39 3.26 13.15 5.72
N THR A 40 3.94 12.15 6.25
CA THR A 40 5.40 12.14 6.46
C THR A 40 6.02 11.09 5.55
N ASN A 41 7.34 11.08 5.39
CA ASN A 41 8.04 10.03 4.62
C ASN A 41 7.82 8.60 5.13
N HIS A 42 7.34 8.42 6.38
CA HIS A 42 6.85 7.13 6.88
C HIS A 42 5.60 6.60 6.16
N PHE A 43 4.97 7.39 5.29
CA PHE A 43 3.90 6.92 4.39
C PHE A 43 4.44 5.89 3.37
N GLY A 44 5.70 6.04 2.97
CA GLY A 44 6.33 5.16 1.99
C GLY A 44 5.80 5.33 0.57
N LEU A 45 6.23 4.43 -0.31
CA LEU A 45 5.75 4.33 -1.69
C LEU A 45 4.75 3.17 -1.80
N PRO A 46 3.45 3.43 -2.00
CA PRO A 46 2.47 2.35 -2.19
C PRO A 46 2.69 1.60 -3.49
N LEU A 47 2.52 0.27 -3.48
CA LEU A 47 2.88 -0.60 -4.62
C LEU A 47 1.70 -1.44 -5.10
N TYR A 48 1.10 -2.20 -4.19
CA TYR A 48 -0.06 -3.06 -4.46
C TYR A 48 -1.17 -2.77 -3.47
N VAL A 49 -2.41 -2.98 -3.92
CA VAL A 49 -3.60 -2.97 -3.08
C VAL A 49 -4.21 -4.36 -3.03
N ALA A 50 -4.77 -4.70 -1.88
CA ALA A 50 -5.67 -5.82 -1.71
C ALA A 50 -7.10 -5.29 -1.76
N GLU A 51 -7.89 -5.81 -2.69
CA GLU A 51 -9.28 -5.43 -2.90
C GLU A 51 -10.19 -6.59 -2.52
N LEU A 52 -11.12 -6.35 -1.62
CA LEU A 52 -12.18 -7.28 -1.26
C LEU A 52 -13.50 -6.69 -1.73
N ASP A 53 -14.18 -7.38 -2.65
CA ASP A 53 -15.46 -6.93 -3.22
C ASP A 53 -15.40 -5.48 -3.74
N SER A 54 -14.33 -5.14 -4.47
CA SER A 54 -14.02 -3.80 -5.01
C SER A 54 -13.67 -2.73 -3.97
N LYS A 55 -13.52 -3.08 -2.70
CA LYS A 55 -13.04 -2.18 -1.65
C LYS A 55 -11.58 -2.47 -1.33
N ILE A 56 -10.73 -1.45 -1.37
CA ILE A 56 -9.36 -1.57 -0.88
C ILE A 56 -9.39 -1.80 0.63
N VAL A 57 -8.88 -2.95 1.06
CA VAL A 57 -8.81 -3.38 2.47
C VAL A 57 -7.39 -3.37 3.02
N GLY A 58 -6.40 -3.25 2.14
CA GLY A 58 -5.00 -3.12 2.52
C GLY A 58 -4.13 -2.75 1.34
N TYR A 59 -2.89 -2.39 1.63
CA TYR A 59 -1.90 -2.07 0.63
C TYR A 59 -0.49 -2.44 1.12
N SER A 60 0.41 -2.68 0.18
CA SER A 60 1.84 -2.79 0.43
C SER A 60 2.55 -1.49 0.10
N TYR A 61 3.65 -1.24 0.78
CA TYR A 61 4.47 -0.06 0.56
C TYR A 61 5.94 -0.34 0.81
N ALA A 62 6.79 0.38 0.08
CA ALA A 62 8.23 0.39 0.30
C ALA A 62 8.64 1.60 1.13
N ILE A 63 9.58 1.39 2.06
CA ILE A 63 10.29 2.46 2.76
C ILE A 63 11.79 2.28 2.59
N PRO A 64 12.58 3.36 2.42
CA PRO A 64 14.02 3.26 2.38
C PRO A 64 14.55 2.92 3.78
N THR A 65 15.50 1.99 3.86
CA THR A 65 16.24 1.72 5.11
C THR A 65 17.58 2.42 5.11
N ASN A 66 18.23 2.49 3.95
CA ASN A 66 19.44 3.28 3.71
C ASN A 66 19.48 3.71 2.23
N ALA A 67 20.60 4.27 1.78
CA ALA A 67 20.72 4.80 0.42
C ALA A 67 20.50 3.77 -0.70
N ASP A 68 20.70 2.47 -0.43
CA ASP A 68 20.65 1.41 -1.44
C ASP A 68 19.58 0.34 -1.14
N ASN A 69 19.05 0.31 0.08
CA ASN A 69 18.12 -0.72 0.55
C ASN A 69 16.74 -0.15 0.92
N TYR A 70 15.74 -1.02 0.84
CA TYR A 70 14.36 -0.75 1.23
C TYR A 70 13.78 -1.91 2.03
N ASN A 71 12.73 -1.64 2.78
CA ASN A 71 11.86 -2.64 3.39
C ASN A 71 10.49 -2.59 2.73
N LEU A 72 9.93 -3.78 2.48
CA LEU A 72 8.55 -3.95 2.11
C LEU A 72 7.71 -4.17 3.36
N ASN A 73 6.69 -3.36 3.50
CA ASN A 73 5.72 -3.46 4.57
C ASN A 73 4.32 -3.48 3.99
N THR A 74 3.37 -3.80 4.84
CA THR A 74 1.95 -3.89 4.54
C THR A 74 1.18 -3.08 5.55
N HIS A 75 0.04 -2.59 5.10
CA HIS A 75 -0.95 -1.94 5.93
C HIS A 75 -2.31 -2.53 5.57
N ILE A 76 -2.99 -3.13 6.55
CA ILE A 76 -4.28 -3.80 6.34
C ILE A 76 -5.26 -3.23 7.37
N ASP A 77 -6.46 -2.89 6.92
CA ASP A 77 -7.54 -2.47 7.81
C ASP A 77 -7.81 -3.61 8.81
N ILE A 78 -7.80 -3.29 10.10
CA ILE A 78 -7.93 -4.25 11.20
C ILE A 78 -9.17 -5.14 11.08
N ASN A 79 -10.26 -4.64 10.48
CA ASN A 79 -11.49 -5.41 10.28
C ASN A 79 -11.34 -6.52 9.21
N PHE A 80 -10.26 -6.48 8.44
CA PHE A 80 -9.95 -7.39 7.34
C PHE A 80 -8.56 -8.02 7.51
N SER A 81 -7.92 -7.84 8.67
CA SER A 81 -6.58 -8.38 8.93
C SER A 81 -6.60 -9.91 8.85
N ASN A 82 -5.81 -10.45 7.92
CA ASN A 82 -5.67 -11.87 7.65
C ASN A 82 -4.25 -12.11 7.12
N ASP A 83 -3.56 -13.10 7.68
CA ASP A 83 -2.19 -13.49 7.28
C ASP A 83 -2.10 -13.75 5.77
N GLN A 84 -3.15 -14.31 5.15
CA GLN A 84 -3.17 -14.56 3.72
C GLN A 84 -3.08 -13.27 2.88
N ILE A 85 -3.73 -12.18 3.33
CA ILE A 85 -3.68 -10.88 2.63
C ILE A 85 -2.29 -10.28 2.79
N ASP A 86 -1.71 -10.38 3.99
CA ASP A 86 -0.36 -9.89 4.29
C ASP A 86 0.70 -10.57 3.44
N GLU A 87 0.72 -11.90 3.42
CA GLU A 87 1.66 -12.71 2.66
C GLU A 87 1.53 -12.46 1.15
N SER A 88 0.30 -12.35 0.66
CA SER A 88 0.05 -12.13 -0.77
C SER A 88 0.48 -10.73 -1.20
N LEU A 89 0.19 -9.69 -0.42
CA LEU A 89 0.67 -8.33 -0.68
C LEU A 89 2.20 -8.24 -0.71
N LYS A 90 2.88 -8.88 0.25
CA LYS A 90 4.35 -8.95 0.27
C LYS A 90 4.89 -9.65 -0.95
N ARG A 91 4.35 -10.84 -1.27
CA ARG A 91 4.77 -11.63 -2.44
C ARG A 91 4.63 -10.87 -3.76
N GLU A 92 3.48 -10.24 -4.01
CA GLU A 92 3.25 -9.48 -5.24
C GLU A 92 4.19 -8.26 -5.33
N SER A 93 4.45 -7.61 -4.20
CA SER A 93 5.39 -6.48 -4.14
C SER A 93 6.83 -6.90 -4.41
N GLU A 94 7.26 -8.02 -3.85
CA GLU A 94 8.58 -8.59 -4.13
C GLU A 94 8.75 -8.94 -5.61
N LEU A 95 7.70 -9.49 -6.24
CA LEU A 95 7.73 -9.81 -7.68
C LEU A 95 7.86 -8.54 -8.52
N LEU A 96 7.10 -7.47 -8.20
CA LEU A 96 7.24 -6.18 -8.86
C LEU A 96 8.68 -5.67 -8.75
N PHE A 97 9.27 -5.68 -7.56
CA PHE A 97 10.64 -5.22 -7.37
C PHE A 97 11.68 -6.08 -8.10
N LYS A 98 11.51 -7.41 -8.10
CA LYS A 98 12.41 -8.31 -8.83
C LYS A 98 12.37 -8.04 -10.34
N ASN A 99 11.23 -7.62 -10.88
CA ASN A 99 11.05 -7.44 -12.32
C ASN A 99 11.36 -6.01 -12.78
N GLU A 100 10.79 -5.01 -12.12
CA GLU A 100 10.83 -3.59 -12.54
C GLU A 100 12.02 -2.83 -11.92
N TRP A 101 12.55 -3.34 -10.81
CA TRP A 101 13.52 -2.64 -9.99
C TRP A 101 14.93 -3.25 -10.10
N GLN A 102 15.27 -3.73 -11.30
CA GLN A 102 16.61 -4.13 -11.68
C GLN A 102 17.39 -2.86 -12.12
N ASN A 103 18.68 -2.74 -11.76
CA ASN A 103 19.62 -1.65 -12.14
C ASN A 103 19.74 -0.41 -11.22
N GLY A 104 19.49 -0.54 -9.91
CA GLY A 104 19.88 0.53 -8.96
C GLY A 104 18.95 1.74 -8.92
N SER A 105 17.72 1.59 -9.43
CA SER A 105 16.63 2.57 -9.27
C SER A 105 16.25 2.84 -7.80
N ASN A 106 16.78 2.05 -6.85
CA ASN A 106 16.51 2.13 -5.41
C ASN A 106 17.09 3.42 -4.81
N LYS A 107 18.17 3.93 -5.42
CA LYS A 107 18.92 5.10 -4.95
C LYS A 107 18.05 6.34 -4.83
N ASN A 108 17.00 6.43 -5.65
CA ASN A 108 16.09 7.57 -5.68
C ASN A 108 14.78 7.31 -4.93
N LEU A 109 14.57 6.14 -4.31
CA LEU A 109 13.31 5.81 -3.63
C LEU A 109 12.94 6.84 -2.55
N SER A 110 13.91 7.26 -1.74
CA SER A 110 13.70 8.29 -0.71
C SER A 110 13.25 9.64 -1.29
N VAL A 111 13.83 10.04 -2.42
CA VAL A 111 13.47 11.27 -3.14
C VAL A 111 12.06 11.14 -3.73
N SER A 112 11.74 10.01 -4.36
CA SER A 112 10.42 9.72 -4.91
C SER A 112 9.32 9.75 -3.85
N ILE A 113 9.58 9.15 -2.67
CA ILE A 113 8.65 9.19 -1.53
C ILE A 113 8.44 10.62 -1.05
N THR A 114 9.53 11.40 -0.93
CA THR A 114 9.44 12.80 -0.51
C THR A 114 8.60 13.62 -1.50
N HIS A 115 8.80 13.44 -2.80
CA HIS A 115 8.00 14.11 -3.82
C HIS A 115 6.53 13.67 -3.78
N LEU A 116 6.25 12.38 -3.61
CA LEU A 116 4.90 11.86 -3.47
C LEU A 116 4.19 12.46 -2.24
N VAL A 117 4.84 12.43 -1.09
CA VAL A 117 4.31 12.99 0.15
C VAL A 117 4.03 14.48 0.02
N ASN A 118 4.97 15.23 -0.57
CA ASN A 118 4.76 16.65 -0.84
C ASN A 118 3.60 16.89 -1.80
N TRP A 119 3.47 16.09 -2.86
CA TRP A 119 2.37 16.20 -3.80
C TRP A 119 1.02 15.91 -3.12
N LEU A 120 0.92 14.84 -2.33
CA LEU A 120 -0.30 14.48 -1.60
C LEU A 120 -0.71 15.55 -0.58
N ASN A 121 0.26 16.13 0.15
CA ASN A 121 0.00 17.18 1.13
C ASN A 121 -0.47 18.49 0.48
N ASN A 122 0.06 18.83 -0.71
CA ASN A 122 -0.30 20.07 -1.42
C ASN A 122 -1.51 19.91 -2.35
N SER A 123 -1.87 18.69 -2.73
CA SER A 123 -3.04 18.43 -3.59
C SER A 123 -4.35 18.30 -2.81
N ASN A 124 -4.28 18.23 -1.48
CA ASN A 124 -5.42 18.24 -0.56
C ASN A 124 -5.76 19.66 -0.05
N SER A 125 -5.23 20.72 -0.67
CA SER A 125 -5.58 22.12 -0.41
C SER A 125 -6.66 22.64 -1.35
#